data_AF-A0A9E5L369-F1
#
_entry.id   AF-A0A9E5L369-F1
#
_cell.length_a   1.000
_cell.length_b   1.000
_cell.length_c   1.000
_cell.angle_alpha   90.00
_cell.angle_beta   90.00
_cell.angle_gamma   90.00
#
_symmetry.space_group_name_H-M   'P 1'
#
loop_
_entity.id
_entity.type
_entity.pdbx_description
1 polymer ?
#
loop_
_entity_poly.entity_id
_entity_poly.type
_entity_poly.pdbx_seq_one_letter_code
_entity_poly.pdbx_strand_id
1 'polypeptide(L)'
;MNGKRAKEEYRIQESDVVVIRKLENKNPKASKDETLSMEDFKKRILYEDNNRLIVDKPYDMVMHTTNPKDIAIQDYLDIYCKKLITPTFTPSFGYRLDKDTTGVLVAAKTMPALQYINKIIRDREISKMYYAIVVGKFPDHMLIDKALEKSFNEKFKR
;
A
#
# COMPACT_ATOMS: atom_id res chain seq x y z
N MET A 1 -0.45 16.91 28.60
CA MET A 1 -0.45 16.48 30.01
C MET A 1 -0.27 17.71 30.87
N ASN A 2 -1.19 17.97 31.79
CA ASN A 2 -1.23 19.17 32.64
C ASN A 2 -1.05 20.48 31.85
N GLY A 3 -1.77 20.58 30.72
CA GLY A 3 -1.72 21.75 29.81
C GLY A 3 -0.46 21.87 28.92
N LYS A 4 0.57 21.03 29.10
CA LYS A 4 1.82 21.05 28.31
C LYS A 4 1.99 19.82 27.42
N ARG A 5 2.86 19.91 26.41
CA ARG A 5 3.31 18.74 25.64
C ARG A 5 4.21 17.88 26.53
N ALA A 6 3.93 16.57 26.57
CA ALA A 6 4.77 15.58 27.23
C ALA A 6 5.62 14.84 26.19
N LYS A 7 6.77 14.33 26.60
CA LYS A 7 7.58 13.39 25.81
C LYS A 7 6.94 12.00 25.83
N GLU A 8 7.20 11.21 24.81
CA GLU A 8 6.64 9.85 24.65
C GLU A 8 7.00 8.91 25.81
N GLU A 9 8.17 9.11 26.42
CA GLU A 9 8.70 8.30 27.53
C GLU A 9 8.14 8.67 28.91
N TYR A 10 7.31 9.72 29.00
CA TYR A 10 6.82 10.19 30.29
C TYR A 10 5.88 9.16 30.93
N ARG A 11 6.22 8.70 32.15
CA ARG A 11 5.35 7.86 32.96
C ARG A 11 4.32 8.71 33.69
N ILE A 12 3.05 8.40 33.46
CA ILE A 12 1.89 9.10 34.00
C ILE A 12 1.84 8.91 35.53
N GLN A 13 1.44 9.95 36.25
CA GLN A 13 1.26 9.91 37.70
C GLN A 13 -0.22 10.08 38.08
N GLU A 14 -0.58 9.62 39.28
CA GLU A 14 -1.90 9.89 39.83
C GLU A 14 -2.13 11.40 39.90
N SER A 15 -3.32 11.85 39.49
CA SER A 15 -3.72 13.27 39.33
C SER A 15 -3.28 13.97 38.03
N ASP A 16 -2.61 13.28 37.10
CA ASP A 16 -2.33 13.87 35.78
C ASP A 16 -3.59 14.05 34.93
N VAL A 17 -3.70 15.23 34.31
CA VAL A 17 -4.74 15.53 33.32
C VAL A 17 -4.20 15.33 31.91
N VAL A 18 -4.67 14.27 31.25
CA VAL A 18 -4.34 13.95 29.86
C VAL A 18 -5.35 14.60 28.92
N VAL A 19 -4.88 15.48 28.04
CA VAL A 19 -5.68 16.11 27.00
C VAL A 19 -5.25 15.56 25.65
N ILE A 20 -6.11 14.77 25.03
CA ILE A 20 -5.92 14.26 23.66
C ILE A 20 -6.60 15.25 22.70
N ARG A 21 -5.81 15.95 21.90
CA ARG A 21 -6.35 16.77 20.82
C ARG A 21 -6.55 15.88 19.60
N LYS A 22 -7.78 15.83 19.09
CA LYS A 22 -8.06 15.21 17.79
C LYS A 22 -7.29 16.01 16.74
N LEU A 23 -6.28 15.40 16.13
CA LEU A 23 -5.67 15.97 14.94
C LEU A 23 -6.71 15.83 13.83
N GLU A 24 -7.20 16.96 13.34
CA GLU A 24 -7.88 16.95 12.05
C GLU A 24 -6.85 16.51 11.02
N ASN A 25 -7.17 15.44 10.27
CA ASN A 25 -6.37 15.01 9.15
C ASN A 25 -6.28 16.19 8.18
N LYS A 26 -5.16 16.89 8.17
CA LYS A 26 -4.84 17.80 7.08
C LYS A 26 -4.77 16.92 5.84
N ASN A 27 -5.73 17.07 4.93
CA ASN A 27 -5.62 16.49 3.59
C ASN A 27 -4.21 16.80 3.08
N PRO A 28 -3.42 15.80 2.68
CA PRO A 28 -2.10 16.08 2.12
C PRO A 28 -2.30 17.05 0.95
N LYS A 29 -1.56 18.17 0.99
CA LYS A 29 -1.57 19.13 -0.10
C LYS A 29 -1.04 18.40 -1.32
N ALA A 30 -1.91 18.15 -2.31
CA ALA A 30 -1.51 17.60 -3.59
C ALA A 30 -0.40 18.49 -4.18
N SER A 31 0.80 17.95 -4.30
CA SER A 31 1.85 18.55 -5.13
C SER A 31 1.36 18.54 -6.57
N LYS A 32 1.53 19.67 -7.26
CA LYS A 32 0.94 19.99 -8.57
C LYS A 32 1.49 19.18 -9.77
N ASP A 33 2.29 18.14 -9.55
CA ASP A 33 2.89 17.37 -10.63
C ASP A 33 2.18 16.02 -10.79
N GLU A 34 1.67 15.78 -12.01
CA GLU A 34 1.26 14.49 -12.63
C GLU A 34 0.69 13.40 -11.71
N THR A 35 -0.14 13.82 -10.76
CA THR A 35 -0.80 12.90 -9.86
C THR A 35 -1.95 12.23 -10.61
N LEU A 36 -2.00 10.90 -10.58
CA LEU A 36 -3.11 10.11 -11.16
C LEU A 36 -4.45 10.74 -10.75
N SER A 37 -5.34 11.03 -11.69
CA SER A 37 -6.66 11.54 -11.33
C SER A 37 -7.55 10.40 -10.80
N MET A 38 -8.62 10.74 -10.08
CA MET A 38 -9.59 9.72 -9.66
C MET A 38 -10.32 9.12 -10.87
N GLU A 39 -10.53 9.87 -11.96
CA GLU A 39 -11.03 9.31 -13.21
C GLU A 39 -10.05 8.29 -13.81
N ASP A 40 -8.75 8.56 -13.78
CA ASP A 40 -7.74 7.66 -14.34
C ASP A 40 -7.55 6.41 -13.48
N PHE A 41 -7.66 6.53 -12.15
CA PHE A 41 -7.74 5.36 -11.27
C PHE A 41 -8.91 4.46 -11.63
N LYS A 42 -10.11 5.02 -11.86
CA LYS A 42 -11.30 4.25 -12.25
C LYS A 42 -11.11 3.52 -13.58
N LYS A 43 -10.46 4.15 -14.57
CA LYS A 43 -10.14 3.52 -15.86
C LYS A 43 -9.17 2.34 -15.74
N ARG A 44 -8.40 2.27 -14.66
CA ARG A 44 -7.44 1.19 -14.37
C ARG A 44 -8.04 0.02 -13.60
N ILE A 45 -9.31 0.10 -13.21
CA ILE A 45 -10.02 -1.02 -12.59
C ILE A 45 -10.28 -2.08 -13.66
N LEU A 46 -9.66 -3.24 -13.50
CA LEU A 46 -9.78 -4.39 -14.41
C LEU A 46 -11.01 -5.24 -14.06
N TYR A 47 -11.36 -5.30 -12.77
CA TYR A 47 -12.48 -6.08 -12.27
C TYR A 47 -12.92 -5.57 -10.90
N GLU A 48 -14.20 -5.61 -10.61
CA GLU A 48 -14.74 -5.31 -9.28
C GLU A 48 -15.97 -6.16 -8.98
N ASP A 49 -16.04 -6.67 -7.75
CA ASP A 49 -17.25 -7.24 -7.16
C ASP A 49 -17.46 -6.71 -5.72
N ASN A 50 -18.35 -7.33 -4.96
CA ASN A 50 -18.63 -6.92 -3.58
C ASN A 50 -17.44 -7.09 -2.62
N ASN A 51 -16.52 -8.01 -2.93
CA ASN A 51 -15.46 -8.47 -2.05
C ASN A 51 -14.07 -8.04 -2.51
N ARG A 52 -13.83 -7.89 -3.81
CA ARG A 52 -12.51 -7.58 -4.37
C ARG A 52 -12.57 -6.56 -5.49
N LEU A 53 -11.45 -5.87 -5.66
CA LEU A 53 -11.20 -4.91 -6.72
C LEU A 53 -9.81 -5.16 -7.29
N ILE A 54 -9.72 -5.32 -8.60
CA ILE A 54 -8.47 -5.62 -9.32
C ILE A 54 -8.10 -4.38 -10.12
N VAL A 55 -6.86 -3.91 -9.98
CA VAL A 55 -6.38 -2.66 -10.59
C VAL A 55 -5.05 -2.89 -11.28
N ASP A 56 -4.86 -2.24 -12.43
CA ASP A 56 -3.56 -2.09 -13.07
C ASP A 56 -2.76 -0.91 -12.47
N LYS A 57 -1.76 -1.20 -11.63
CA LYS A 57 -0.91 -0.19 -10.99
C LYS A 57 -0.04 0.50 -12.05
N PRO A 58 -0.07 1.85 -12.13
CA PRO A 58 0.82 2.59 -13.02
C PRO A 58 2.28 2.51 -12.59
N TYR A 59 3.15 2.87 -13.53
CA TYR A 59 4.57 3.13 -13.28
C TYR A 59 4.72 4.32 -12.33
N ASP A 60 5.83 4.35 -11.60
CA ASP A 60 6.19 5.39 -10.63
C ASP A 60 5.19 5.63 -9.48
N MET A 61 4.33 4.65 -9.19
CA MET A 61 3.32 4.73 -8.13
C MET A 61 3.71 3.86 -6.94
N VAL A 62 3.79 4.46 -5.75
CA VAL A 62 4.08 3.72 -4.51
C VAL A 62 2.84 3.00 -3.98
N MET A 63 3.05 1.90 -3.25
CA MET A 63 1.97 1.10 -2.68
C MET A 63 1.34 1.76 -1.46
N HIS A 64 2.18 2.29 -0.56
CA HIS A 64 1.78 2.95 0.67
C HIS A 64 2.63 4.21 0.86
N THR A 65 2.01 5.24 1.41
CA THR A 65 2.63 6.54 1.68
C THR A 65 3.76 6.38 2.69
N THR A 66 5.00 6.61 2.24
CA THR A 66 6.20 6.50 3.09
C THR A 66 6.69 7.89 3.49
N ASN A 67 6.63 8.85 2.58
CA ASN A 67 6.86 10.26 2.87
C ASN A 67 5.55 11.06 2.82
N PRO A 68 5.43 12.16 3.58
CA PRO A 68 4.21 12.99 3.59
C PRO A 68 3.82 13.63 2.25
N LYS A 69 4.73 13.60 1.27
CA LYS A 69 4.52 14.12 -0.09
C LYS A 69 4.13 13.03 -1.09
N ASP A 70 4.31 11.76 -0.72
CA ASP A 70 3.98 10.66 -1.63
C ASP A 70 2.47 10.52 -1.71
N ILE A 71 1.98 10.20 -2.91
CA ILE A 71 0.60 9.78 -3.13
C ILE A 71 0.66 8.33 -3.55
N ALA A 72 0.03 7.46 -2.76
CA ALA A 72 0.08 6.03 -2.93
C ALA A 72 -1.18 5.50 -3.62
N ILE A 73 -1.07 4.35 -4.30
CA ILE A 73 -2.25 3.69 -4.87
C ILE A 73 -3.30 3.33 -3.79
N GLN A 74 -2.86 3.08 -2.55
CA GLN A 74 -3.75 2.90 -1.40
C GLN A 74 -4.62 4.12 -1.11
N ASP A 75 -4.12 5.35 -1.31
CA ASP A 75 -4.90 6.56 -1.08
C ASP A 75 -6.09 6.64 -2.05
N TYR A 76 -5.90 6.20 -3.30
CA TYR A 76 -7.00 6.11 -4.28
C TYR A 76 -8.01 5.05 -3.91
N LEU A 77 -7.55 3.90 -3.42
CA LEU A 77 -8.43 2.84 -2.92
C LEU A 77 -9.28 3.34 -1.74
N ASP A 78 -8.68 4.06 -0.81
CA ASP A 78 -9.37 4.62 0.36
C ASP A 78 -10.43 5.66 -0.06
N ILE A 79 -10.12 6.50 -1.04
CA ILE A 79 -11.09 7.46 -1.59
C ILE A 79 -12.21 6.73 -2.35
N TYR A 80 -11.84 5.77 -3.21
CA TYR A 80 -12.79 5.02 -4.05
C TYR A 80 -13.75 4.17 -3.21
N CYS A 81 -13.24 3.51 -2.18
CA CYS A 81 -13.99 2.66 -1.26
C CYS A 81 -14.34 3.34 0.07
N LYS A 82 -14.37 4.68 0.12
CA LYS A 82 -14.58 5.45 1.37
C LYS A 82 -15.77 5.00 2.21
N LYS A 83 -16.86 4.56 1.56
CA LYS A 83 -18.08 4.07 2.22
C LYS A 83 -17.92 2.71 2.92
N LEU A 84 -16.88 1.95 2.59
CA LEU A 84 -16.58 0.63 3.14
C LEU A 84 -15.59 0.71 4.32
N ILE A 85 -15.01 1.89 4.57
CA ILE A 85 -14.09 2.10 5.68
C ILE A 85 -14.88 2.11 6.98
N THR A 86 -14.44 1.30 7.92
CA THR A 86 -14.98 1.21 9.29
C THR A 86 -13.85 1.45 10.29
N PRO A 87 -14.16 1.70 11.57
CA PRO A 87 -13.12 1.83 12.60
C PRO A 87 -12.20 0.59 12.73
N THR A 88 -12.65 -0.58 12.27
CA THR A 88 -11.94 -1.86 12.41
C THR A 88 -11.40 -2.41 11.10
N PHE A 89 -11.73 -1.80 9.96
CA PHE A 89 -11.32 -2.30 8.66
C PHE A 89 -11.27 -1.19 7.60
N THR A 90 -10.18 -1.18 6.85
CA THR A 90 -9.98 -0.35 5.65
C THR A 90 -9.68 -1.29 4.48
N PRO A 91 -10.34 -1.13 3.32
CA PRO A 91 -10.00 -1.86 2.09
C PRO A 91 -8.50 -1.80 1.81
N SER A 92 -7.88 -2.92 1.44
CA SER A 92 -6.41 -3.00 1.34
C SER A 92 -5.96 -3.96 0.26
N PHE A 93 -4.81 -3.69 -0.35
CA PHE A 93 -4.16 -4.61 -1.29
C PHE A 93 -3.60 -5.86 -0.58
N GLY A 94 -3.75 -7.04 -1.19
CA GLY A 94 -3.27 -8.31 -0.63
C GLY A 94 -1.77 -8.55 -0.82
N TYR A 95 -1.12 -7.81 -1.71
CA TYR A 95 0.32 -7.87 -1.95
C TYR A 95 0.83 -6.55 -2.52
N ARG A 96 2.16 -6.39 -2.57
CA ARG A 96 2.81 -5.19 -3.08
C ARG A 96 3.46 -5.41 -4.45
N LEU A 97 3.56 -4.33 -5.20
CA LEU A 97 4.48 -4.17 -6.32
C LEU A 97 5.45 -3.04 -5.98
N ASP A 98 6.66 -3.07 -6.52
CA ASP A 98 7.61 -1.97 -6.37
C ASP A 98 7.13 -0.71 -7.11
N LYS A 99 7.69 0.46 -6.75
CA LYS A 99 7.28 1.76 -7.30
C LYS A 99 7.31 1.77 -8.83
N ASP A 100 8.39 1.24 -9.39
CA ASP A 100 8.71 1.13 -10.81
C ASP A 100 8.10 -0.10 -11.51
N THR A 101 7.47 -1.00 -10.76
CA THR A 101 6.79 -2.18 -11.34
C THR A 101 5.34 -1.84 -11.67
N THR A 102 4.91 -2.07 -12.91
CA THR A 102 3.50 -1.94 -13.34
C THR A 102 2.75 -3.25 -13.17
N GLY A 103 1.42 -3.19 -13.25
CA GLY A 103 0.60 -4.39 -13.44
C GLY A 103 -0.40 -4.68 -12.33
N VAL A 104 -0.86 -5.93 -12.30
CA VAL A 104 -2.10 -6.32 -11.64
C VAL A 104 -1.94 -6.43 -10.12
N LEU A 105 -2.80 -5.70 -9.41
CA LEU A 105 -3.00 -5.79 -7.96
C LEU A 105 -4.41 -6.23 -7.62
N VAL A 106 -4.55 -6.96 -6.51
CA VAL A 106 -5.84 -7.34 -5.94
C VAL A 106 -6.03 -6.66 -4.59
N ALA A 107 -7.09 -5.87 -4.47
CA ALA A 107 -7.57 -5.27 -3.24
C ALA A 107 -8.77 -6.03 -2.68
N ALA A 108 -8.81 -6.17 -1.36
CA ALA A 108 -9.98 -6.63 -0.62
C ALA A 108 -10.85 -5.45 -0.20
N LYS A 109 -12.15 -5.53 -0.48
CA LYS A 109 -13.17 -4.57 -0.05
C LYS A 109 -13.81 -4.92 1.30
N THR A 110 -13.57 -6.13 1.79
CA THR A 110 -14.09 -6.63 3.07
C THR A 110 -13.02 -7.39 3.86
N MET A 111 -13.14 -7.44 5.19
CA MET A 111 -12.21 -8.18 6.06
C MET A 111 -12.12 -9.67 5.69
N PRO A 112 -13.23 -10.42 5.48
CA PRO A 112 -13.15 -11.82 5.08
C PRO A 112 -12.42 -12.00 3.74
N ALA A 113 -12.63 -11.10 2.77
CA ALA A 113 -11.93 -11.15 1.50
C ALA A 113 -10.42 -10.94 1.67
N LEU A 114 -10.00 -10.03 2.54
CA LEU A 114 -8.58 -9.79 2.82
C LEU A 114 -7.92 -11.02 3.44
N GLN A 115 -8.60 -11.65 4.40
CA GLN A 115 -8.12 -12.88 5.03
C GLN A 115 -8.00 -14.02 4.02
N TYR A 116 -8.99 -14.16 3.14
CA TYR A 116 -8.98 -15.16 2.07
C TYR A 116 -7.84 -14.92 1.07
N ILE A 117 -7.68 -13.69 0.57
CA ILE A 117 -6.60 -13.33 -0.36
C ILE A 117 -5.23 -13.62 0.27
N ASN A 118 -5.03 -13.24 1.53
CA ASN A 118 -3.79 -13.54 2.25
C ASN A 118 -3.56 -15.05 2.42
N LYS A 119 -4.62 -15.83 2.64
CA LYS A 119 -4.52 -17.29 2.73
C LYS A 119 -4.06 -17.89 1.39
N ILE A 120 -4.73 -17.60 0.29
CA ILE A 120 -4.36 -18.17 -1.03
C ILE A 120 -2.96 -17.74 -1.48
N ILE A 121 -2.48 -16.56 -1.08
CA ILE A 121 -1.10 -16.13 -1.32
C ILE A 121 -0.11 -16.97 -0.51
N ARG A 122 -0.37 -17.17 0.78
CA ARG A 122 0.48 -18.00 1.65
C ARG A 122 0.54 -19.44 1.18
N ASP A 123 -0.60 -19.97 0.76
CA ASP A 123 -0.76 -21.36 0.34
C ASP A 123 -0.33 -21.59 -1.12
N ARG A 124 0.17 -20.54 -1.80
CA ARG A 124 0.62 -20.55 -3.21
C ARG A 124 -0.45 -21.01 -4.20
N GLU A 125 -1.72 -20.74 -3.90
CA GLU A 125 -2.88 -21.05 -4.74
C GLU A 125 -3.16 -19.97 -5.80
N ILE A 126 -2.39 -18.88 -5.79
CA ILE A 126 -2.44 -17.81 -6.80
C ILE A 126 -1.22 -17.87 -7.72
N SER A 127 -1.45 -17.89 -9.03
CA SER A 127 -0.40 -17.74 -10.03
C SER A 127 -0.19 -16.25 -10.35
N LYS A 128 1.08 -15.81 -10.32
CA LYS A 128 1.49 -14.45 -10.68
C LYS A 128 2.55 -14.53 -11.77
N MET A 129 2.30 -13.88 -12.90
CA MET A 129 3.19 -13.85 -14.06
C MET A 129 3.68 -12.43 -14.30
N TYR A 130 4.97 -12.28 -14.53
CA TYR A 130 5.63 -11.00 -14.78
C TYR A 130 6.38 -11.05 -16.10
N TYR A 131 6.22 -10.03 -16.92
CA TYR A 131 7.05 -9.80 -18.10
C TYR A 131 8.18 -8.84 -17.74
N ALA A 132 9.40 -9.19 -18.12
CA ALA A 132 10.58 -8.35 -17.91
C ALA A 132 11.49 -8.41 -19.15
N ILE A 133 12.10 -7.27 -19.46
CA ILE A 133 13.18 -7.19 -20.45
C ILE A 133 14.50 -7.24 -19.67
N VAL A 134 15.37 -8.19 -20.01
CA VAL A 134 16.62 -8.45 -19.30
C VAL A 134 17.82 -8.30 -20.22
N VAL A 135 18.95 -7.90 -19.66
CA VAL A 135 20.22 -7.79 -20.39
C VAL A 135 21.02 -9.08 -20.22
N GLY A 136 21.39 -9.72 -21.32
CA GLY A 136 22.18 -10.96 -21.35
C GLY A 136 21.50 -12.09 -22.11
N LYS A 137 22.13 -13.27 -22.09
CA LYS A 137 21.55 -14.51 -22.63
C LYS A 137 21.08 -15.39 -21.48
N PHE A 138 19.87 -15.91 -21.58
CA PHE A 138 19.28 -16.80 -20.60
C PHE A 138 18.87 -18.11 -21.27
N PRO A 139 18.88 -19.25 -20.55
CA PRO A 139 18.26 -20.47 -21.04
C PRO A 139 16.74 -20.30 -21.11
N ASP A 140 16.07 -21.13 -21.92
CA ASP A 140 14.61 -21.08 -22.10
C ASP A 140 13.84 -21.26 -20.78
N HIS A 141 14.40 -22.06 -19.86
CA HIS A 141 13.85 -22.29 -18.53
C HIS A 141 14.94 -22.18 -17.47
N MET A 142 14.64 -21.44 -16.40
CA MET A 142 15.51 -21.29 -15.23
C MET A 142 14.64 -21.24 -13.97
N LEU A 143 15.04 -21.99 -12.94
CA LEU A 143 14.48 -21.88 -11.60
C LEU A 143 15.51 -21.21 -10.69
N ILE A 144 15.13 -20.11 -10.05
CA ILE A 144 15.94 -19.44 -9.04
C ILE A 144 15.26 -19.68 -7.68
N ASP A 145 15.87 -20.53 -6.86
CA ASP A 145 15.43 -20.82 -5.49
C ASP A 145 16.55 -20.47 -4.51
N LYS A 146 16.54 -19.21 -4.03
CA LYS A 146 17.53 -18.68 -3.10
C LYS A 146 16.86 -17.78 -2.07
N ALA A 147 17.31 -17.88 -0.82
CA ALA A 147 16.91 -16.93 0.23
C ALA A 147 17.44 -15.52 -0.07
N LEU A 148 16.69 -14.50 0.35
CA LEU A 148 17.05 -13.09 0.21
C LEU A 148 17.48 -12.53 1.56
N GLU A 149 18.52 -11.71 1.56
CA GLU A 149 18.97 -10.94 2.71
C GLU A 149 18.96 -9.44 2.37
N LYS A 150 18.68 -8.59 3.36
CA LYS A 150 18.73 -7.14 3.16
C LYS A 150 20.19 -6.68 3.14
N SER A 151 20.59 -6.07 2.04
CA SER A 151 21.89 -5.44 1.88
C SER A 151 21.71 -4.01 1.41
N PHE A 152 22.48 -3.06 1.94
CA PHE A 152 22.51 -1.71 1.41
C PHE A 152 23.28 -1.69 0.08
N ASN A 153 22.67 -1.17 -0.97
CA ASN A 153 23.30 -1.01 -2.27
C ASN A 153 23.67 0.45 -2.51
N GLU A 154 24.96 0.77 -2.48
CA GLU A 154 25.45 2.14 -2.69
C GLU A 154 25.03 2.74 -4.04
N LYS A 155 25.01 1.93 -5.10
CA LYS A 155 24.67 2.38 -6.45
C LYS A 155 23.23 2.86 -6.55
N PHE A 156 22.32 2.21 -5.85
CA PHE A 156 20.88 2.54 -5.88
C PHE A 156 20.40 3.28 -4.64
N LYS A 157 21.29 3.52 -3.65
CA LYS A 157 20.99 4.14 -2.36
C LYS A 157 19.76 3.52 -1.67
N ARG A 158 19.62 2.19 -1.76
CA ARG A 158 18.52 1.41 -1.18
C ARG A 158 18.98 0.02 -0.80
#